data_AF-A0A955VU20-F1
#
_entry.id   AF-A0A955VU20-F1
#
_cell.length_a   1.000
_cell.length_b   1.000
_cell.length_c   1.000
_cell.angle_alpha   90.00
_cell.angle_beta   90.00
_cell.angle_gamma   90.00
#
_symmetry.space_group_name_H-M   'P 1'
#
loop_
_entity.id
_entity.type
_entity.pdbx_description
1 polymer ?
#
loop_
_entity_poly.entity_id
_entity_poly.type
_entity_poly.pdbx_seq_one_letter_code
_entity_poly.pdbx_strand_id
1 'polypeptide(L)'
;MSLNSIDFSDATPGTPAVLTSKTGRTIGGIVLVAALLQWMPGLEPLRWLPADLTTMLPRLFRAAPVAPVQIEGTVDDDSLLAMVPDQPPETPGLKNPVRLPPVGDDAMTMYAQAGPVSLPPDPGEEGPDDEIPPGMAEAAASFAPYDDGTASEEDPEVVTQFFQSDANLPAPPRVRTTDTGLPLLAIEDPQRSMDRFYRSLQRVQKKAPGATARVVHYGDSLITGDYVTNTMRRLLQTRFGDAGHGFVLAGKPAPWYRRENLKLETSDGWSINRMTQPTIEDGAYGLGAVTFRTTNKGEWVQMTPEGEDLNKTVSKMEVYYYAQPRGGQFQMGIDGRMIDVSTKAEKAASRKAEIQMNEGHHTFKLKTLGNGEVRLFGMVMERDGPGVVYDALGLDGARAALLKRMDPDHWHDQIRLRRPDLLVLHYGTNESQAENLGIRTYAADLSQQVGHLRAALPGVSCLLVAPMDRADKTEDGKLVTRPVVKRIVLAQRRVAYEQGCAFWNTWAAMGGEGSMAKWYKSGLGGGDLTHPTRGGARRIGSMLFAALMDGYAEYLKTHP
;
A
#
# COMPACT_ATOMS: atom_id res chain seq x y z
N MET A 1 -50.10 -38.67 -11.42
CA MET A 1 -51.12 -39.27 -10.54
C MET A 1 -50.82 -38.86 -9.11
N SER A 2 -51.85 -38.58 -8.31
CA SER A 2 -51.85 -38.41 -6.84
C SER A 2 -50.56 -37.89 -6.16
N LEU A 3 -50.53 -36.61 -5.82
CA LEU A 3 -49.75 -36.09 -4.69
C LEU A 3 -50.72 -35.92 -3.51
N ASN A 4 -50.47 -36.62 -2.40
CA ASN A 4 -51.19 -36.44 -1.14
C ASN A 4 -50.19 -36.03 -0.03
N SER A 5 -50.59 -35.04 0.77
CA SER A 5 -50.05 -34.69 2.11
C SER A 5 -48.53 -34.64 2.30
N ILE A 6 -48.01 -33.42 2.50
CA ILE A 6 -46.84 -33.18 3.38
C ILE A 6 -47.41 -32.62 4.68
N ASP A 7 -46.99 -33.16 5.82
CA ASP A 7 -47.33 -32.67 7.16
C ASP A 7 -46.39 -31.49 7.52
N PHE A 8 -46.92 -30.49 8.22
CA PHE A 8 -46.20 -29.28 8.65
C PHE A 8 -46.35 -29.06 10.16
N SER A 9 -46.29 -30.14 10.94
CA SER A 9 -45.92 -30.10 12.35
C SER A 9 -44.41 -29.83 12.51
N ASP A 10 -44.03 -29.05 13.53
CA ASP A 10 -42.66 -28.72 13.95
C ASP A 10 -41.76 -27.89 13.00
N ALA A 11 -42.32 -26.89 12.31
CA ALA A 11 -41.54 -25.79 11.73
C ALA A 11 -41.42 -24.60 12.70
N THR A 12 -40.22 -24.34 13.24
CA THR A 12 -39.92 -23.14 14.05
C THR A 12 -39.44 -21.96 13.18
N PRO A 13 -39.86 -20.71 13.46
CA PRO A 13 -39.37 -19.55 12.72
C PRO A 13 -37.86 -19.33 12.94
N GLY A 14 -37.09 -19.19 11.85
CA GLY A 14 -35.69 -18.75 11.89
C GLY A 14 -34.65 -19.70 11.28
N THR A 15 -35.01 -20.93 10.87
CA THR A 15 -34.05 -21.91 10.33
C THR A 15 -34.24 -22.14 8.82
N PRO A 16 -33.19 -22.03 7.97
CA PRO A 16 -33.28 -22.41 6.56
C PRO A 16 -33.40 -23.93 6.39
N ALA A 17 -34.45 -24.41 5.71
CA ALA A 17 -34.62 -25.83 5.43
C ALA A 17 -33.75 -26.28 4.24
N VAL A 18 -32.73 -27.11 4.50
CA VAL A 18 -31.81 -27.63 3.47
C VAL A 18 -32.37 -28.92 2.85
N LEU A 19 -32.74 -28.87 1.56
CA LEU A 19 -33.17 -30.04 0.80
C LEU A 19 -31.98 -30.78 0.16
N THR A 20 -31.51 -31.86 0.79
CA THR A 20 -30.51 -32.77 0.21
C THR A 20 -31.14 -33.88 -0.64
N SER A 21 -30.71 -34.01 -1.90
CA SER A 21 -31.00 -35.17 -2.74
C SER A 21 -29.95 -36.29 -2.54
N LYS A 22 -30.33 -37.54 -2.80
CA LYS A 22 -29.49 -38.74 -2.55
C LYS A 22 -28.28 -38.91 -3.49
N THR A 23 -27.89 -37.89 -4.25
CA THR A 23 -26.74 -37.92 -5.20
C THR A 23 -25.72 -36.81 -5.00
N GLY A 24 -25.81 -36.02 -3.91
CA GLY A 24 -24.67 -35.27 -3.38
C GLY A 24 -24.14 -34.11 -4.24
N ARG A 25 -25.02 -33.34 -4.88
CA ARG A 25 -24.69 -32.06 -5.53
C ARG A 25 -25.68 -30.97 -5.15
N THR A 26 -25.16 -29.83 -4.71
CA THR A 26 -25.93 -28.58 -4.56
C THR A 26 -25.94 -27.84 -5.89
N ILE A 27 -27.12 -27.36 -6.31
CA ILE A 27 -27.29 -26.44 -7.45
C ILE A 27 -28.25 -25.35 -6.97
N GLY A 28 -27.91 -24.08 -7.18
CA GLY A 28 -28.76 -22.95 -6.82
C GLY A 28 -28.98 -22.02 -8.02
N GLY A 29 -30.25 -21.74 -8.35
CA GLY A 29 -30.62 -20.67 -9.28
C GLY A 29 -31.90 -20.88 -10.10
N ILE A 30 -32.94 -20.07 -9.79
CA ILE A 30 -34.06 -19.64 -10.69
C ILE A 30 -34.99 -20.81 -11.17
N VAL A 31 -36.27 -20.73 -11.60
CA VAL A 31 -37.35 -19.74 -11.89
C VAL A 31 -38.64 -20.25 -11.19
N LEU A 32 -39.85 -19.66 -11.15
CA LEU A 32 -40.57 -18.53 -11.81
C LEU A 32 -41.13 -17.56 -10.72
N VAL A 33 -41.64 -16.35 -10.95
CA VAL A 33 -42.31 -15.66 -12.10
C VAL A 33 -43.78 -16.06 -12.33
N ALA A 34 -44.67 -15.62 -11.43
CA ALA A 34 -46.13 -15.69 -11.62
C ALA A 34 -46.94 -14.47 -11.10
N ALA A 35 -46.26 -13.42 -10.61
CA ALA A 35 -46.89 -12.24 -9.98
C ALA A 35 -46.61 -10.91 -10.71
N LEU A 36 -46.09 -10.95 -11.94
CA LEU A 36 -45.64 -9.79 -12.72
C LEU A 36 -46.49 -9.59 -14.01
N LEU A 37 -47.81 -9.47 -13.84
CA LEU A 37 -48.77 -9.29 -14.95
C LEU A 37 -49.83 -8.21 -14.71
N GLN A 38 -49.67 -7.33 -13.71
CA GLN A 38 -50.65 -6.26 -13.39
C GLN A 38 -50.05 -4.87 -13.13
N TRP A 39 -48.76 -4.62 -13.42
CA TRP A 39 -48.12 -3.31 -13.28
C TRP A 39 -47.48 -2.78 -14.58
N MET A 40 -48.23 -2.88 -15.68
CA MET A 40 -48.06 -2.03 -16.86
C MET A 40 -49.44 -1.54 -17.37
N PRO A 41 -49.54 -0.35 -17.99
CA PRO A 41 -50.85 0.24 -18.35
C PRO A 41 -51.53 -0.44 -19.55
N GLY A 42 -52.86 -0.39 -19.61
CA GLY A 42 -53.63 -0.74 -20.82
C GLY A 42 -54.97 -1.47 -20.63
N LEU A 43 -55.33 -1.88 -19.40
CA LEU A 43 -56.53 -2.70 -19.13
C LEU A 43 -57.65 -1.89 -18.45
N GLU A 44 -58.26 -0.94 -19.18
CA GLU A 44 -59.32 -0.07 -18.65
C GLU A 44 -60.74 -0.69 -18.40
N PRO A 45 -61.19 -1.80 -19.04
CA PRO A 45 -62.61 -2.18 -19.03
C PRO A 45 -63.02 -3.19 -17.93
N LEU A 46 -62.65 -2.96 -16.66
CA LEU A 46 -63.14 -3.75 -15.51
C LEU A 46 -63.73 -2.89 -14.37
N ARG A 47 -64.59 -1.93 -14.72
CA ARG A 47 -65.40 -1.17 -13.74
C ARG A 47 -66.69 -1.92 -13.37
N TRP A 48 -66.69 -2.73 -12.31
CA TRP A 48 -67.92 -3.03 -11.53
C TRP A 48 -67.64 -3.59 -10.11
N LEU A 49 -67.82 -2.71 -9.12
CA LEU A 49 -68.05 -2.94 -7.68
C LEU A 49 -69.30 -2.10 -7.32
N PRO A 50 -70.13 -2.43 -6.30
CA PRO A 50 -69.75 -2.62 -4.88
C PRO A 50 -70.50 -3.83 -4.23
N ALA A 51 -70.70 -4.03 -2.91
CA ALA A 51 -70.54 -3.29 -1.63
C ALA A 51 -70.52 -4.31 -0.45
N ASP A 52 -70.32 -4.04 0.86
CA ASP A 52 -69.98 -2.86 1.71
C ASP A 52 -69.19 -3.39 2.95
N LEU A 53 -68.40 -2.69 3.79
CA LEU A 53 -68.23 -1.27 4.21
C LEU A 53 -68.94 -0.79 5.52
N THR A 54 -69.48 -1.68 6.36
CA THR A 54 -69.88 -1.38 7.76
C THR A 54 -69.64 -2.59 8.67
N THR A 55 -68.91 -2.58 9.80
CA THR A 55 -68.99 -1.77 11.06
C THR A 55 -67.69 -1.99 11.88
N MET A 56 -67.28 -1.29 12.95
CA MET A 56 -67.63 0.00 13.60
C MET A 56 -66.43 0.47 14.48
N LEU A 57 -66.34 1.76 14.80
CA LEU A 57 -65.38 2.39 15.73
C LEU A 57 -66.00 2.52 17.17
N PRO A 58 -65.35 3.15 18.17
CA PRO A 58 -64.11 2.74 18.84
C PRO A 58 -64.21 2.78 20.40
N ARG A 59 -63.23 2.23 21.15
CA ARG A 59 -62.70 2.70 22.47
C ARG A 59 -62.07 1.56 23.30
N LEU A 60 -60.82 1.73 23.71
CA LEU A 60 -60.36 1.58 25.12
C LEU A 60 -58.87 1.98 25.23
N PHE A 61 -58.56 3.01 26.01
CA PHE A 61 -57.17 3.36 26.36
C PHE A 61 -56.67 2.50 27.52
N ARG A 62 -55.49 1.87 27.40
CA ARG A 62 -54.41 1.90 28.41
C ARG A 62 -53.15 1.12 27.99
N ALA A 63 -52.03 1.58 28.54
CA ALA A 63 -50.68 1.00 28.50
C ALA A 63 -49.98 0.92 27.13
N ALA A 64 -48.74 1.41 27.10
CA ALA A 64 -47.76 1.08 26.06
C ALA A 64 -47.09 -0.29 26.37
N PRO A 65 -46.42 -0.90 25.40
CA PRO A 65 -44.98 -0.61 25.28
C PRO A 65 -44.56 -0.14 23.89
N VAL A 66 -43.28 0.21 23.76
CA VAL A 66 -42.65 0.74 22.55
C VAL A 66 -42.60 -0.35 21.46
N ALA A 67 -43.02 -0.02 20.24
CA ALA A 67 -42.79 -0.85 19.06
C ALA A 67 -41.37 -0.62 18.52
N PRO A 68 -40.64 -1.67 18.10
CA PRO A 68 -39.39 -1.49 17.38
C PRO A 68 -39.69 -0.85 16.01
N VAL A 69 -38.97 0.23 15.68
CA VAL A 69 -39.00 0.77 14.33
C VAL A 69 -38.11 -0.12 13.47
N GLN A 70 -38.71 -0.91 12.57
CA GLN A 70 -37.94 -1.50 11.47
C GLN A 70 -37.56 -0.37 10.51
N ILE A 71 -36.29 0.02 10.53
CA ILE A 71 -35.68 0.78 9.46
C ILE A 71 -35.12 -0.24 8.47
N GLU A 72 -35.85 -0.51 7.39
CA GLU A 72 -35.25 -1.19 6.23
C GLU A 72 -34.31 -0.20 5.54
N GLY A 73 -33.08 -0.14 6.04
CA GLY A 73 -32.01 0.71 5.52
C GLY A 73 -30.86 -0.14 5.01
N THR A 74 -30.79 -0.34 3.69
CA THR A 74 -29.50 -0.61 3.04
C THR A 74 -28.58 0.58 3.30
N VAL A 75 -27.35 0.35 3.73
CA VAL A 75 -26.34 1.42 3.80
C VAL A 75 -26.11 1.92 2.39
N ASP A 76 -26.49 3.17 2.16
CA ASP A 76 -26.32 3.85 0.89
C ASP A 76 -24.89 4.39 0.78
N ASP A 77 -24.14 3.95 -0.23
CA ASP A 77 -22.77 4.39 -0.48
C ASP A 77 -22.71 5.92 -0.72
N ASP A 78 -23.80 6.56 -1.15
CA ASP A 78 -23.93 8.02 -1.26
C ASP A 78 -23.73 8.73 0.10
N SER A 79 -24.04 8.06 1.22
CA SER A 79 -23.80 8.58 2.57
C SER A 79 -22.32 8.56 2.97
N LEU A 80 -21.53 7.62 2.46
CA LEU A 80 -20.08 7.57 2.65
C LEU A 80 -19.34 8.46 1.65
N LEU A 81 -19.86 8.60 0.43
CA LEU A 81 -19.38 9.54 -0.59
C LEU A 81 -19.34 10.98 -0.07
N ALA A 82 -20.31 11.40 0.75
CA ALA A 82 -20.33 12.74 1.36
C ALA A 82 -19.13 13.04 2.29
N MET A 83 -18.38 12.02 2.76
CA MET A 83 -17.24 12.18 3.67
C MET A 83 -15.88 12.35 2.96
N VAL A 84 -15.83 12.19 1.64
CA VAL A 84 -14.62 12.42 0.82
C VAL A 84 -15.00 13.40 -0.29
N PRO A 85 -14.32 14.57 -0.43
CA PRO A 85 -14.76 15.59 -1.37
C PRO A 85 -14.50 15.18 -2.83
N ASP A 86 -15.50 14.57 -3.47
CA ASP A 86 -15.51 14.33 -4.92
C ASP A 86 -15.70 15.67 -5.64
N GLN A 87 -14.58 16.29 -6.02
CA GLN A 87 -14.53 17.59 -6.69
C GLN A 87 -13.50 17.52 -7.82
N PRO A 88 -13.94 17.52 -9.10
CA PRO A 88 -13.01 17.69 -10.21
C PRO A 88 -12.38 19.09 -10.16
N PRO A 89 -11.17 19.29 -10.73
CA PRO A 89 -10.59 20.61 -10.83
C PRO A 89 -11.45 21.49 -11.76
N GLU A 90 -12.12 22.48 -11.19
CA GLU A 90 -12.67 23.58 -11.98
C GLU A 90 -11.54 24.21 -12.81
N THR A 91 -11.86 24.64 -14.03
CA THR A 91 -10.94 25.38 -14.90
C THR A 91 -11.47 26.80 -15.13
N PRO A 92 -11.24 27.74 -14.19
CA PRO A 92 -11.48 29.15 -14.44
C PRO A 92 -10.57 29.62 -15.59
N GLY A 93 -11.15 30.18 -16.65
CA GLY A 93 -10.38 30.71 -17.77
C GLY A 93 -9.45 31.84 -17.32
N LEU A 94 -8.13 31.67 -17.50
CA LEU A 94 -7.13 32.60 -16.98
C LEU A 94 -7.33 34.04 -17.47
N LYS A 95 -7.67 34.94 -16.54
CA LYS A 95 -7.36 36.37 -16.64
C LYS A 95 -6.84 36.89 -15.30
N ASN A 96 -5.56 37.23 -15.30
CA ASN A 96 -4.73 37.79 -14.23
C ASN A 96 -4.34 36.82 -13.09
N PRO A 97 -3.03 36.67 -12.77
CA PRO A 97 -2.58 35.94 -11.59
C PRO A 97 -2.77 36.77 -10.31
N VAL A 98 -3.16 36.11 -9.22
CA VAL A 98 -3.25 36.73 -7.89
C VAL A 98 -1.84 36.86 -7.30
N ARG A 99 -1.44 38.09 -6.95
CA ARG A 99 -0.23 38.31 -6.13
C ARG A 99 -0.55 38.06 -4.66
N LEU A 100 0.27 37.25 -4.01
CA LEU A 100 0.35 37.19 -2.54
C LEU A 100 1.04 38.45 -1.98
N PRO A 101 0.74 38.87 -0.74
CA PRO A 101 1.37 40.03 -0.11
C PRO A 101 2.86 39.77 0.20
N PRO A 102 3.69 40.83 0.27
CA PRO A 102 5.13 40.68 0.54
C PRO A 102 5.39 40.24 1.99
N VAL A 103 6.28 39.27 2.13
CA VAL A 103 6.90 38.85 3.40
C VAL A 103 8.39 39.19 3.31
N GLY A 104 8.99 39.63 4.42
CA GLY A 104 10.28 40.34 4.45
C GLY A 104 11.47 39.63 3.78
N ASP A 105 12.37 40.43 3.21
CA ASP A 105 13.36 40.01 2.20
C ASP A 105 14.37 38.96 2.65
N ASP A 106 14.66 38.84 3.96
CA ASP A 106 15.69 37.93 4.49
C ASP A 106 15.38 36.44 4.25
N ALA A 107 14.11 36.06 4.10
CA ALA A 107 13.72 34.67 3.85
C ALA A 107 13.98 34.22 2.39
N MET A 108 13.95 35.15 1.43
CA MET A 108 14.03 34.82 0.00
C MET A 108 15.43 34.38 -0.43
N THR A 109 16.48 34.84 0.25
CA THR A 109 17.88 34.51 -0.12
C THR A 109 18.20 33.02 0.04
N MET A 110 17.56 32.32 0.99
CA MET A 110 17.73 30.87 1.15
C MET A 110 16.93 30.07 0.12
N TYR A 111 15.81 30.61 -0.38
CA TYR A 111 15.06 30.01 -1.49
C TYR A 111 15.83 30.15 -2.82
N ALA A 112 16.48 31.30 -3.05
CA ALA A 112 17.18 31.60 -4.30
C ALA A 112 18.42 30.72 -4.59
N GLN A 113 19.04 30.11 -3.57
CA GLN A 113 20.17 29.19 -3.76
C GLN A 113 19.74 27.75 -4.08
N ALA A 114 18.49 27.40 -3.79
CA ALA A 114 17.85 26.19 -4.30
C ALA A 114 17.12 26.55 -5.60
N GLY A 115 17.88 26.65 -6.70
CA GLY A 115 17.33 26.92 -8.03
C GLY A 115 16.17 25.97 -8.37
N PRO A 116 15.22 26.40 -9.22
CA PRO A 116 13.98 25.66 -9.46
C PRO A 116 14.31 24.22 -9.85
N VAL A 117 13.89 23.27 -9.01
CA VAL A 117 13.93 21.85 -9.35
C VAL A 117 12.90 21.68 -10.47
N SER A 118 13.37 21.77 -11.70
CA SER A 118 12.60 21.35 -12.86
C SER A 118 12.25 19.90 -12.62
N LEU A 119 10.98 19.65 -12.29
CA LEU A 119 10.40 18.33 -12.41
C LEU A 119 10.67 17.87 -13.86
N PRO A 120 10.93 16.57 -14.09
CA PRO A 120 11.06 16.08 -15.45
C PRO A 120 9.80 16.48 -16.25
N PRO A 121 9.94 16.82 -17.54
CA PRO A 121 8.77 17.04 -18.38
C PRO A 121 7.86 15.82 -18.30
N ASP A 122 6.55 16.06 -18.40
CA ASP A 122 5.57 14.97 -18.47
C ASP A 122 6.01 13.97 -19.55
N PRO A 123 6.14 12.65 -19.26
CA PRO A 123 6.51 11.67 -20.27
C PRO A 123 5.45 11.69 -21.39
N GLY A 124 5.78 12.38 -22.47
CA GLY A 124 4.80 12.85 -23.45
C GLY A 124 4.16 11.69 -24.20
N GLU A 125 2.86 11.51 -23.98
CA GLU A 125 1.97 10.56 -24.66
C GLU A 125 2.64 9.20 -24.98
N GLU A 126 3.24 8.57 -23.97
CA GLU A 126 3.53 7.13 -23.98
C GLU A 126 2.18 6.41 -24.24
N GLY A 127 2.04 5.76 -25.40
CA GLY A 127 0.75 5.29 -25.92
C GLY A 127 0.09 4.19 -25.07
N PRO A 128 -1.20 3.89 -25.33
CA PRO A 128 -1.97 2.89 -24.56
C PRO A 128 -1.45 1.44 -24.66
N ASP A 129 -0.41 1.21 -25.48
CA ASP A 129 0.27 -0.07 -25.66
C ASP A 129 1.57 -0.22 -24.81
N ASP A 130 1.95 0.73 -23.93
CA ASP A 130 3.05 0.48 -22.97
C ASP A 130 2.62 -0.60 -21.96
N GLU A 131 3.21 -1.78 -22.11
CA GLU A 131 2.81 -2.99 -21.40
C GLU A 131 2.77 -2.80 -19.88
N ILE A 132 1.75 -3.40 -19.23
CA ILE A 132 1.75 -3.65 -17.79
C ILE A 132 3.10 -4.29 -17.44
N PRO A 133 3.86 -3.76 -16.45
CA PRO A 133 5.20 -4.25 -16.15
C PRO A 133 5.23 -5.79 -16.01
N PRO A 134 6.03 -6.50 -16.84
CA PRO A 134 5.98 -7.96 -16.93
C PRO A 134 6.06 -8.64 -15.55
N GLY A 135 5.04 -9.45 -15.24
CA GLY A 135 4.84 -10.08 -13.95
C GLY A 135 3.69 -9.51 -13.10
N MET A 136 3.35 -8.21 -13.20
CA MET A 136 2.27 -7.63 -12.38
C MET A 136 0.88 -8.24 -12.65
N ALA A 137 0.52 -8.44 -13.92
CA ALA A 137 -0.74 -9.09 -14.29
C ALA A 137 -0.75 -10.59 -13.93
N GLU A 138 0.38 -11.29 -14.05
CA GLU A 138 0.51 -12.70 -13.67
C GLU A 138 0.48 -12.89 -12.15
N ALA A 139 1.00 -11.93 -11.38
CA ALA A 139 0.88 -11.91 -9.93
C ALA A 139 -0.61 -11.88 -9.53
N ALA A 140 -1.38 -10.93 -10.06
CA ALA A 140 -2.83 -10.85 -9.83
C ALA A 140 -3.59 -12.13 -10.18
N ALA A 141 -3.15 -12.86 -11.22
CA ALA A 141 -3.75 -14.12 -11.68
C ALA A 141 -3.29 -15.39 -10.92
N SER A 142 -2.25 -15.31 -10.07
CA SER A 142 -1.59 -16.48 -9.46
C SER A 142 -1.70 -16.57 -7.93
N PHE A 143 -2.44 -15.66 -7.29
CA PHE A 143 -2.63 -15.69 -5.84
C PHE A 143 -3.60 -16.79 -5.37
N ALA A 144 -3.33 -17.30 -4.17
CA ALA A 144 -4.27 -18.10 -3.39
C ALA A 144 -5.60 -17.35 -3.18
N PRO A 145 -6.72 -18.05 -2.90
CA PRO A 145 -7.99 -17.41 -2.54
C PRO A 145 -7.80 -16.37 -1.42
N TYR A 146 -8.69 -15.37 -1.38
CA TYR A 146 -8.63 -14.30 -0.39
C TYR A 146 -8.94 -14.84 1.01
N ASP A 147 -7.89 -15.27 1.71
CA ASP A 147 -7.90 -15.60 3.13
C ASP A 147 -6.56 -15.18 3.78
N ASP A 148 -6.57 -14.00 4.38
CA ASP A 148 -5.57 -13.50 5.32
C ASP A 148 -6.17 -13.30 6.74
N GLY A 149 -7.37 -13.86 6.97
CA GLY A 149 -8.18 -13.64 8.15
C GLY A 149 -8.92 -12.30 8.22
N THR A 150 -8.91 -11.45 7.19
CA THR A 150 -9.65 -10.16 7.19
C THR A 150 -11.04 -10.24 6.55
N ALA A 151 -11.42 -11.36 5.93
CA ALA A 151 -12.76 -11.57 5.41
C ALA A 151 -13.74 -11.87 6.56
N SER A 152 -14.73 -11.00 6.77
CA SER A 152 -15.77 -11.19 7.79
C SER A 152 -17.03 -10.42 7.41
N GLU A 153 -18.20 -11.04 7.62
CA GLU A 153 -19.47 -10.31 7.61
C GLU A 153 -19.50 -9.35 8.79
N GLU A 154 -19.54 -8.05 8.51
CA GLU A 154 -19.67 -6.98 9.51
C GLU A 154 -21.07 -6.38 9.43
N ASP A 155 -21.64 -6.07 10.59
CA ASP A 155 -22.92 -5.36 10.70
C ASP A 155 -22.83 -3.97 10.01
N PRO A 156 -23.69 -3.68 9.01
CA PRO A 156 -23.65 -2.41 8.27
C PRO A 156 -23.87 -1.16 9.14
N GLU A 157 -24.65 -1.24 10.22
CA GLU A 157 -24.79 -0.12 11.17
C GLU A 157 -23.46 0.13 11.89
N VAL A 158 -22.75 -0.94 12.28
CA VAL A 158 -21.47 -0.84 13.00
C VAL A 158 -20.33 -0.38 12.08
N VAL A 159 -20.35 -0.75 10.80
CA VAL A 159 -19.45 -0.20 9.77
C VAL A 159 -19.74 1.28 9.52
N THR A 160 -21.01 1.68 9.51
CA THR A 160 -21.41 3.09 9.36
C THR A 160 -20.99 3.91 10.58
N GLN A 161 -21.22 3.43 11.80
CA GLN A 161 -20.80 4.08 13.05
C GLN A 161 -19.27 4.22 13.14
N PHE A 162 -18.51 3.23 12.65
CA PHE A 162 -17.05 3.30 12.56
C PHE A 162 -16.60 4.54 11.77
N PHE A 163 -17.07 4.71 10.54
CA PHE A 163 -16.73 5.89 9.72
C PHE A 163 -17.37 7.19 10.24
N GLN A 164 -18.57 7.17 10.81
CA GLN A 164 -19.18 8.37 11.42
C GLN A 164 -18.30 8.97 12.53
N SER A 165 -17.57 8.15 13.29
CA SER A 165 -16.66 8.65 14.32
C SER A 165 -15.42 9.40 13.76
N ASP A 166 -15.12 9.24 12.47
CA ASP A 166 -14.07 9.99 11.76
C ASP A 166 -14.48 11.45 11.47
N ALA A 167 -15.71 11.87 11.79
CA ALA A 167 -16.17 13.26 11.64
C ALA A 167 -15.39 14.27 12.51
N ASN A 168 -14.55 13.81 13.44
CA ASN A 168 -13.62 14.63 14.22
C ASN A 168 -12.25 14.82 13.56
N LEU A 169 -11.96 14.11 12.45
CA LEU A 169 -10.75 14.34 11.66
C LEU A 169 -10.86 15.67 10.90
N PRO A 170 -9.74 16.37 10.63
CA PRO A 170 -9.73 17.54 9.76
C PRO A 170 -10.33 17.25 8.39
N ALA A 171 -10.82 18.28 7.71
CA ALA A 171 -11.20 18.15 6.30
C ALA A 171 -9.96 17.74 5.46
N PRO A 172 -10.07 16.75 4.55
CA PRO A 172 -8.95 16.34 3.73
C PRO A 172 -8.51 17.48 2.78
N PRO A 173 -7.21 17.53 2.40
CA PRO A 173 -6.67 18.58 1.55
C PRO A 173 -7.32 18.55 0.16
N ARG A 174 -7.46 19.72 -0.46
CA ARG A 174 -7.87 19.83 -1.87
C ARG A 174 -6.66 19.63 -2.79
N VAL A 175 -6.90 19.00 -3.94
CA VAL A 175 -5.91 18.94 -5.03
C VAL A 175 -5.62 20.35 -5.52
N ARG A 176 -4.33 20.71 -5.56
CA ARG A 176 -3.79 21.90 -6.21
C ARG A 176 -3.05 21.47 -7.49
N THR A 177 -2.57 22.42 -8.27
CA THR A 177 -1.67 22.17 -9.41
C THR A 177 -0.31 22.79 -9.13
N THR A 178 0.79 22.09 -9.42
CA THR A 178 2.15 22.65 -9.36
C THR A 178 2.39 23.62 -10.52
N ASP A 179 3.44 24.43 -10.44
CA ASP A 179 3.91 25.29 -11.55
C ASP A 179 4.24 24.50 -12.83
N THR A 180 4.40 23.17 -12.74
CA THR A 180 4.68 22.25 -13.84
C THR A 180 3.47 21.41 -14.26
N GLY A 181 2.25 21.76 -13.83
CA GLY A 181 1.02 21.08 -14.23
C GLY A 181 0.72 19.75 -13.52
N LEU A 182 1.54 19.31 -12.56
CA LEU A 182 1.25 18.08 -11.80
C LEU A 182 0.13 18.33 -10.77
N PRO A 183 -0.80 17.38 -10.58
CA PRO A 183 -1.66 17.36 -9.41
C PRO A 183 -0.83 17.28 -8.13
N LEU A 184 -1.11 18.19 -7.20
CA LEU A 184 -0.52 18.25 -5.85
C LEU A 184 -1.63 18.06 -4.83
N LEU A 185 -1.72 16.85 -4.28
CA LEU A 185 -2.45 16.60 -3.05
C LEU A 185 -1.44 16.61 -1.89
N ALA A 186 -1.66 17.46 -0.90
CA ALA A 186 -0.76 17.58 0.26
C ALA A 186 -0.76 16.28 1.11
N ILE A 187 0.33 16.06 1.85
CA ILE A 187 0.34 15.04 2.91
C ILE A 187 -0.47 15.58 4.11
N GLU A 188 -1.37 14.76 4.64
CA GLU A 188 -2.05 15.04 5.90
C GLU A 188 -1.12 14.73 7.07
N ASP A 189 -0.58 15.77 7.73
CA ASP A 189 0.23 15.60 8.94
C ASP A 189 -0.04 16.65 10.04
N PRO A 190 -1.27 16.75 10.57
CA PRO A 190 -1.61 17.71 11.62
C PRO A 190 -0.92 17.42 12.97
N GLN A 191 -0.39 16.21 13.15
CA GLN A 191 0.39 15.82 14.34
C GLN A 191 1.90 16.06 14.18
N ARG A 192 2.35 16.54 13.02
CA ARG A 192 3.77 16.80 12.70
C ARG A 192 4.67 15.56 12.81
N SER A 193 4.11 14.40 12.50
CA SER A 193 4.76 13.08 12.44
C SER A 193 5.99 13.07 11.51
N MET A 194 6.00 13.91 10.47
CA MET A 194 7.05 14.02 9.47
C MET A 194 8.23 14.94 9.88
N ASP A 195 8.10 15.71 10.97
CA ASP A 195 9.13 16.68 11.41
C ASP A 195 10.52 16.06 11.59
N ARG A 196 10.62 14.81 12.06
CA ARG A 196 11.92 14.12 12.22
C ARG A 196 12.57 13.86 10.86
N PHE A 197 11.83 13.31 9.90
CA PHE A 197 12.34 13.08 8.55
C PHE A 197 12.67 14.40 7.82
N TYR A 198 11.82 15.42 7.95
CA TYR A 198 12.09 16.75 7.40
C TYR A 198 13.35 17.39 8.02
N ARG A 199 13.60 17.20 9.32
CA ARG A 199 14.86 17.60 9.96
C ARG A 199 16.07 16.84 9.41
N SER A 200 15.93 15.55 9.06
CA SER A 200 17.00 14.78 8.41
C SER A 200 17.26 15.25 6.97
N LEU A 201 16.22 15.57 6.18
CA LEU A 201 16.38 16.24 4.89
C LEU A 201 17.07 17.61 5.04
N GLN A 202 16.70 18.40 6.04
CA GLN A 202 17.33 19.70 6.30
C GLN A 202 18.82 19.56 6.67
N ARG A 203 19.18 18.56 7.48
CA ARG A 203 20.59 18.24 7.81
C ARG A 203 21.39 17.86 6.56
N VAL A 204 20.78 17.08 5.66
CA VAL A 204 21.39 16.69 4.37
C VAL A 204 21.54 17.90 3.45
N GLN A 205 20.50 18.74 3.29
CA GLN A 205 20.54 19.97 2.49
C GLN A 205 21.58 20.97 3.02
N LYS A 206 21.70 21.12 4.35
CA LYS A 206 22.75 21.92 5.02
C LYS A 206 24.12 21.23 5.04
N LYS A 207 24.29 20.10 4.33
CA LYS A 207 25.51 19.30 4.17
C LYS A 207 26.22 18.96 5.51
N ALA A 208 25.43 18.71 6.56
CA ALA A 208 25.98 18.40 7.87
C ALA A 208 26.81 17.09 7.83
N PRO A 209 27.98 17.01 8.48
CA PRO A 209 28.84 15.83 8.45
C PRO A 209 28.09 14.55 8.87
N GLY A 210 28.22 13.49 8.06
CA GLY A 210 27.57 12.20 8.27
C GLY A 210 26.04 12.24 8.25
N ALA A 211 25.41 13.29 7.72
CA ALA A 211 23.96 13.32 7.54
C ALA A 211 23.53 12.35 6.43
N THR A 212 22.46 11.60 6.69
CA THR A 212 21.73 10.85 5.65
C THR A 212 20.26 10.93 6.01
N ALA A 213 19.37 10.96 5.02
CA ALA A 213 17.96 10.71 5.23
C ALA A 213 17.60 9.35 4.64
N ARG A 214 17.23 8.38 5.49
CA ARG A 214 16.90 7.01 5.11
C ARG A 214 15.39 6.79 5.11
N VAL A 215 14.84 6.45 3.95
CA VAL A 215 13.44 6.05 3.78
C VAL A 215 13.37 4.53 3.62
N VAL A 216 12.46 3.88 4.34
CA VAL A 216 12.06 2.49 4.11
C VAL A 216 10.61 2.47 3.62
N HIS A 217 10.39 2.04 2.38
CA HIS A 217 9.06 1.97 1.75
C HIS A 217 8.58 0.52 1.65
N TYR A 218 7.69 0.11 2.55
CA TYR A 218 6.97 -1.15 2.51
C TYR A 218 5.78 -1.08 1.55
N GLY A 219 5.53 -2.13 0.76
CA GLY A 219 4.31 -2.22 -0.03
C GLY A 219 4.14 -3.52 -0.78
N ASP A 220 3.30 -3.49 -1.81
CA ASP A 220 2.92 -4.63 -2.63
C ASP A 220 3.64 -4.68 -4.00
N SER A 221 3.00 -5.27 -5.01
CA SER A 221 3.47 -5.37 -6.40
C SER A 221 3.82 -4.00 -7.00
N LEU A 222 3.11 -2.93 -6.64
CA LEU A 222 3.41 -1.53 -7.03
C LEU A 222 4.84 -1.12 -6.67
N ILE A 223 5.39 -1.72 -5.61
CA ILE A 223 6.72 -1.46 -5.07
C ILE A 223 7.73 -2.51 -5.55
N THR A 224 7.33 -3.77 -5.81
CA THR A 224 8.22 -4.84 -6.31
C THR A 224 8.90 -4.47 -7.64
N GLY A 225 8.17 -3.81 -8.54
CA GLY A 225 8.66 -3.41 -9.86
C GLY A 225 9.56 -2.16 -9.86
N ASP A 226 9.78 -1.53 -8.70
CA ASP A 226 10.59 -0.32 -8.48
C ASP A 226 10.11 0.99 -9.16
N TYR A 227 9.25 0.99 -10.18
CA TYR A 227 8.91 2.21 -10.93
C TYR A 227 8.46 3.42 -10.07
N VAL A 228 7.61 3.21 -9.06
CA VAL A 228 7.21 4.26 -8.10
C VAL A 228 8.40 4.73 -7.25
N THR A 229 9.18 3.79 -6.72
CA THR A 229 10.19 4.08 -5.70
C THR A 229 11.56 4.47 -6.26
N ASN A 230 11.93 4.03 -7.46
CA ASN A 230 13.02 4.60 -8.25
C ASN A 230 12.72 6.06 -8.62
N THR A 231 11.46 6.39 -8.94
CA THR A 231 11.07 7.79 -9.20
C THR A 231 11.27 8.64 -7.95
N MET A 232 10.75 8.20 -6.79
CA MET A 232 11.01 8.84 -5.50
C MET A 232 12.52 8.96 -5.19
N ARG A 233 13.26 7.86 -5.37
CA ARG A 233 14.71 7.76 -5.14
C ARG A 233 15.47 8.77 -6.00
N ARG A 234 15.28 8.76 -7.33
CA ARG A 234 15.97 9.67 -8.26
C ARG A 234 15.64 11.13 -7.97
N LEU A 235 14.37 11.49 -7.73
CA LEU A 235 13.98 12.88 -7.44
C LEU A 235 14.57 13.37 -6.11
N LEU A 236 14.54 12.54 -5.05
CA LEU A 236 15.14 12.88 -3.76
C LEU A 236 16.68 12.95 -3.83
N GLN A 237 17.33 11.97 -4.46
CA GLN A 237 18.80 11.95 -4.60
C GLN A 237 19.31 13.10 -5.47
N THR A 238 18.60 13.46 -6.54
CA THR A 238 18.92 14.64 -7.37
C THR A 238 18.84 15.95 -6.56
N ARG A 239 17.83 16.09 -5.68
CA ARG A 239 17.61 17.32 -4.91
C ARG A 239 18.50 17.44 -3.66
N PHE A 240 18.75 16.34 -2.97
CA PHE A 240 19.40 16.34 -1.65
C PHE A 240 20.80 15.72 -1.64
N GLY A 241 21.24 15.10 -2.73
CA GLY A 241 22.45 14.31 -2.78
C GLY A 241 22.16 12.81 -2.71
N ASP A 242 23.04 12.04 -3.33
CA ASP A 242 22.93 10.58 -3.48
C ASP A 242 23.77 9.89 -2.40
N ALA A 243 23.14 9.03 -1.59
CA ALA A 243 23.83 8.23 -0.57
C ALA A 243 23.85 6.72 -0.90
N GLY A 244 23.58 6.32 -2.15
CA GLY A 244 23.63 4.95 -2.65
C GLY A 244 22.28 4.20 -2.67
N HIS A 245 22.30 2.98 -3.24
CA HIS A 245 21.11 2.15 -3.50
C HIS A 245 20.30 1.80 -2.24
N GLY A 246 20.92 1.79 -1.07
CA GLY A 246 20.31 1.33 0.17
C GLY A 246 20.14 -0.18 0.24
N PHE A 247 19.11 -0.62 0.96
CA PHE A 247 18.81 -2.02 1.22
C PHE A 247 18.15 -2.68 0.00
N VAL A 248 18.71 -3.82 -0.40
CA VAL A 248 18.27 -4.67 -1.51
C VAL A 248 18.17 -6.10 -1.00
N LEU A 249 17.10 -6.82 -1.34
CA LEU A 249 16.93 -8.23 -0.97
C LEU A 249 18.11 -9.09 -1.45
N ALA A 250 18.49 -10.10 -0.67
CA ALA A 250 19.64 -10.99 -0.96
C ALA A 250 19.42 -11.98 -2.13
N GLY A 251 18.40 -11.75 -2.94
CA GLY A 251 17.96 -12.56 -4.08
C GLY A 251 16.61 -12.07 -4.59
N LYS A 252 16.06 -12.73 -5.60
CA LYS A 252 14.77 -12.35 -6.20
C LYS A 252 13.63 -13.21 -5.62
N PRO A 253 12.70 -12.65 -4.81
CA PRO A 253 11.55 -13.42 -4.28
C PRO A 253 10.47 -13.72 -5.32
N ALA A 254 10.51 -13.03 -6.46
CA ALA A 254 9.71 -13.27 -7.66
C ALA A 254 10.54 -12.84 -8.90
N PRO A 255 10.28 -13.39 -10.10
CA PRO A 255 11.05 -13.10 -11.32
C PRO A 255 11.19 -11.60 -11.65
N TRP A 256 10.13 -10.84 -11.38
CA TRP A 256 9.98 -9.42 -11.67
C TRP A 256 10.41 -8.49 -10.52
N TYR A 257 10.94 -9.01 -9.41
CA TYR A 257 11.62 -8.17 -8.42
C TYR A 257 12.81 -7.48 -9.07
N ARG A 258 12.73 -6.16 -9.17
CA ARG A 258 13.68 -5.30 -9.86
C ARG A 258 14.28 -4.31 -8.89
N ARG A 259 15.52 -3.92 -9.16
CA ARG A 259 16.14 -2.75 -8.54
C ARG A 259 16.75 -1.93 -9.66
N GLU A 260 16.29 -0.70 -9.83
CA GLU A 260 16.78 0.16 -10.89
C GLU A 260 18.23 0.57 -10.64
N ASN A 261 18.97 0.75 -11.74
CA ASN A 261 20.43 0.96 -11.76
C ASN A 261 21.24 -0.18 -11.07
N LEU A 262 20.72 -1.42 -10.96
CA LEU A 262 21.44 -2.50 -10.27
C LEU A 262 21.19 -3.88 -10.90
N LYS A 263 22.29 -4.53 -11.31
CA LYS A 263 22.27 -5.96 -11.64
C LYS A 263 22.22 -6.79 -10.36
N LEU A 264 21.23 -7.67 -10.25
CA LEU A 264 21.15 -8.71 -9.22
C LEU A 264 21.09 -10.11 -9.87
N GLU A 265 22.05 -10.94 -9.53
CA GLU A 265 22.22 -12.32 -9.98
C GLU A 265 22.44 -13.26 -8.79
N THR A 266 21.93 -14.49 -8.87
CA THR A 266 22.07 -15.52 -7.82
C THR A 266 22.29 -16.90 -8.44
N SER A 267 22.77 -17.86 -7.64
CA SER A 267 22.56 -19.29 -7.93
C SER A 267 21.15 -19.75 -7.57
N ASP A 268 20.78 -20.97 -7.95
CA ASP A 268 19.44 -21.52 -7.78
C ASP A 268 19.22 -22.26 -6.45
N GLY A 269 20.28 -22.63 -5.72
CA GLY A 269 20.19 -23.44 -4.49
C GLY A 269 19.82 -22.67 -3.22
N TRP A 270 19.03 -21.59 -3.36
CA TRP A 270 18.47 -20.83 -2.24
C TRP A 270 17.00 -21.21 -2.01
N SER A 271 16.68 -21.65 -0.79
CA SER A 271 15.30 -21.74 -0.32
C SER A 271 14.82 -20.34 0.07
N ILE A 272 13.88 -19.81 -0.71
CA ILE A 272 13.34 -18.45 -0.52
C ILE A 272 11.94 -18.56 0.11
N ASN A 273 11.70 -17.85 1.20
CA ASN A 273 10.38 -17.73 1.81
C ASN A 273 10.03 -16.27 2.05
N ARG A 274 8.87 -15.84 1.55
CA ARG A 274 8.28 -14.50 1.73
C ARG A 274 7.02 -14.57 2.59
N MET A 275 6.64 -13.50 3.28
CA MET A 275 5.45 -13.51 4.15
C MET A 275 4.13 -13.84 3.43
N THR A 276 4.07 -13.67 2.10
CA THR A 276 2.88 -13.99 1.28
C THR A 276 2.75 -15.47 0.95
N GLN A 277 3.74 -16.29 1.30
CA GLN A 277 3.70 -17.76 1.26
C GLN A 277 3.37 -18.33 2.67
N PRO A 278 3.21 -19.66 2.85
CA PRO A 278 3.03 -20.26 4.17
C PRO A 278 4.09 -19.81 5.17
N THR A 279 3.65 -19.51 6.40
CA THR A 279 4.48 -18.95 7.47
C THR A 279 5.60 -19.91 7.86
N ILE A 280 6.83 -19.39 8.01
CA ILE A 280 7.96 -20.15 8.57
C ILE A 280 7.84 -20.25 10.09
N GLU A 281 8.21 -21.40 10.65
CA GLU A 281 8.05 -21.74 12.09
C GLU A 281 8.62 -20.69 13.05
N ASP A 282 9.74 -20.05 12.69
CA ASP A 282 10.44 -19.06 13.52
C ASP A 282 10.04 -17.60 13.26
N GLY A 283 9.12 -17.33 12.32
CA GLY A 283 8.69 -15.98 11.93
C GLY A 283 9.81 -15.04 11.42
N ALA A 284 11.06 -15.51 11.32
CA ALA A 284 12.24 -14.68 11.13
C ALA A 284 12.48 -14.35 9.65
N TYR A 285 11.57 -13.56 9.10
CA TYR A 285 11.71 -12.84 7.84
C TYR A 285 12.50 -11.54 8.08
N GLY A 286 13.47 -11.24 7.22
CA GLY A 286 14.29 -10.04 7.36
C GLY A 286 13.54 -8.75 7.05
N LEU A 287 14.25 -7.61 7.06
CA LEU A 287 13.68 -6.27 6.89
C LEU A 287 12.61 -6.18 5.79
N GLY A 288 12.85 -6.79 4.61
CA GLY A 288 11.92 -6.81 3.48
C GLY A 288 10.87 -7.93 3.47
N ALA A 289 10.54 -8.53 4.61
CA ALA A 289 9.59 -9.63 4.77
C ALA A 289 9.90 -10.89 3.92
N VAL A 290 11.20 -11.13 3.66
CA VAL A 290 11.75 -12.32 2.97
C VAL A 290 12.93 -12.90 3.76
N THR A 291 13.13 -14.20 3.65
CA THR A 291 14.33 -14.91 4.10
C THR A 291 14.89 -15.79 2.98
N PHE A 292 16.23 -15.81 2.85
CA PHE A 292 16.97 -16.58 1.85
C PHE A 292 17.88 -17.58 2.58
N ARG A 293 17.58 -18.87 2.48
CA ARG A 293 18.20 -19.94 3.29
C ARG A 293 18.92 -20.97 2.42
N THR A 294 20.10 -21.42 2.83
CA THR A 294 20.71 -22.62 2.24
C THR A 294 21.73 -23.27 3.19
N THR A 295 21.90 -24.58 3.03
CA THR A 295 22.99 -25.37 3.63
C THR A 295 24.03 -25.78 2.59
N ASN A 296 23.78 -25.52 1.29
CA ASN A 296 24.66 -25.92 0.20
C ASN A 296 26.00 -25.16 0.23
N LYS A 297 27.02 -25.76 -0.40
CA LYS A 297 28.33 -25.15 -0.60
C LYS A 297 28.41 -24.44 -1.95
N GLY A 298 28.84 -23.17 -1.94
CA GLY A 298 29.16 -22.42 -3.15
C GLY A 298 28.00 -21.67 -3.78
N GLU A 299 26.81 -21.70 -3.17
CA GLU A 299 25.69 -20.83 -3.53
C GLU A 299 26.10 -19.37 -3.40
N TRP A 300 25.64 -18.52 -4.30
CA TRP A 300 26.13 -17.15 -4.40
C TRP A 300 25.03 -16.14 -4.71
N VAL A 301 25.35 -14.89 -4.39
CA VAL A 301 24.59 -13.68 -4.69
C VAL A 301 25.60 -12.68 -5.25
N GLN A 302 25.26 -11.96 -6.31
CA GLN A 302 26.11 -10.94 -6.90
C GLN A 302 25.29 -9.69 -7.18
N MET A 303 25.82 -8.54 -6.78
CA MET A 303 25.24 -7.22 -7.06
C MET A 303 26.28 -6.32 -7.71
N THR A 304 25.91 -5.67 -8.81
CA THR A 304 26.76 -4.74 -9.55
C THR A 304 25.93 -3.48 -9.88
N PRO A 305 26.31 -2.29 -9.39
CA PRO A 305 25.72 -1.02 -9.81
C PRO A 305 25.86 -0.80 -11.32
N GLU A 306 24.78 -0.34 -11.94
CA GLU A 306 24.63 -0.06 -13.37
C GLU A 306 24.10 1.37 -13.60
N GLY A 307 24.15 1.85 -14.83
CA GLY A 307 23.68 3.20 -15.19
C GLY A 307 24.71 4.32 -15.01
N GLU A 308 24.36 5.52 -15.50
CA GLU A 308 25.35 6.55 -15.80
C GLU A 308 25.41 7.72 -14.81
N ASP A 309 24.31 8.08 -14.15
CA ASP A 309 24.23 9.24 -13.25
C ASP A 309 24.17 8.87 -11.75
N LEU A 310 23.08 8.22 -11.29
CA LEU A 310 22.80 8.00 -9.87
C LEU A 310 23.07 6.56 -9.41
N ASN A 311 23.43 6.43 -8.14
CA ASN A 311 23.81 5.20 -7.41
C ASN A 311 25.06 4.47 -7.95
N LYS A 312 25.76 5.10 -8.89
CA LYS A 312 26.89 4.58 -9.68
C LYS A 312 28.10 4.11 -8.85
N THR A 313 28.34 4.74 -7.70
CA THR A 313 29.52 4.51 -6.85
C THR A 313 29.13 4.34 -5.39
N VAL A 314 29.92 3.54 -4.68
CA VAL A 314 29.63 3.01 -3.34
C VAL A 314 30.93 3.03 -2.51
N SER A 315 30.87 3.42 -1.23
CA SER A 315 31.99 3.30 -0.28
C SER A 315 31.70 2.29 0.85
N LYS A 316 30.47 1.80 0.95
CA LYS A 316 30.00 0.93 2.04
C LYS A 316 29.15 -0.24 1.57
N MET A 317 29.49 -1.43 2.04
CA MET A 317 28.68 -2.65 1.93
C MET A 317 28.28 -3.13 3.32
N GLU A 318 26.98 -3.39 3.56
CA GLU A 318 26.51 -4.18 4.71
C GLU A 318 25.78 -5.45 4.20
N VAL A 319 25.84 -6.56 4.94
CA VAL A 319 25.09 -7.80 4.66
C VAL A 319 24.28 -8.16 5.89
N TYR A 320 22.95 -8.25 5.75
CA TYR A 320 22.02 -8.56 6.84
C TYR A 320 21.74 -10.07 6.82
N TYR A 321 21.99 -10.72 7.96
CA TYR A 321 21.92 -12.18 8.10
C TYR A 321 21.38 -12.58 9.48
N TYR A 322 20.96 -13.84 9.60
CA TYR A 322 20.56 -14.42 10.87
C TYR A 322 21.73 -15.17 11.50
N ALA A 323 22.17 -14.73 12.67
CA ALA A 323 23.11 -15.49 13.48
C ALA A 323 22.31 -16.47 14.34
N GLN A 324 22.64 -17.76 14.34
CA GLN A 324 21.82 -18.82 14.92
C GLN A 324 22.61 -20.07 15.35
N PRO A 325 22.05 -20.92 16.24
CA PRO A 325 22.57 -22.25 16.52
C PRO A 325 22.67 -23.10 15.25
N ARG A 326 23.79 -23.82 15.08
CA ARG A 326 24.14 -24.58 13.85
C ARG A 326 24.27 -23.72 12.58
N GLY A 327 24.37 -22.40 12.70
CA GLY A 327 24.73 -21.52 11.60
C GLY A 327 26.10 -21.88 11.00
N GLY A 328 26.21 -21.81 9.68
CA GLY A 328 27.43 -22.02 8.93
C GLY A 328 28.28 -20.76 8.74
N GLN A 329 28.86 -20.65 7.55
CA GLN A 329 29.66 -19.51 7.11
C GLN A 329 29.36 -19.17 5.65
N PHE A 330 29.44 -17.87 5.34
CA PHE A 330 29.50 -17.35 3.99
C PHE A 330 30.68 -16.40 3.86
N GLN A 331 31.20 -16.28 2.65
CA GLN A 331 32.15 -15.25 2.30
C GLN A 331 31.39 -14.04 1.75
N MET A 332 31.77 -12.82 2.14
CA MET A 332 31.35 -11.58 1.48
C MET A 332 32.56 -10.89 0.87
N GLY A 333 32.39 -10.20 -0.25
CA GLY A 333 33.53 -9.59 -0.92
C GLY A 333 33.21 -8.56 -1.98
N ILE A 334 34.25 -7.84 -2.35
CA ILE A 334 34.28 -6.70 -3.28
C ILE A 334 35.43 -6.96 -4.27
N ASP A 335 35.14 -6.87 -5.56
CA ASP A 335 36.12 -6.97 -6.66
C ASP A 335 37.04 -8.21 -6.54
N GLY A 336 36.44 -9.34 -6.15
CA GLY A 336 37.11 -10.62 -5.96
C GLY A 336 37.85 -10.80 -4.63
N ARG A 337 37.97 -9.76 -3.79
CA ARG A 337 38.51 -9.88 -2.42
C ARG A 337 37.41 -10.32 -1.47
N MET A 338 37.53 -11.52 -0.91
CA MET A 338 36.54 -12.14 -0.03
C MET A 338 37.02 -12.17 1.43
N ILE A 339 36.11 -12.01 2.38
CA ILE A 339 36.30 -12.27 3.82
C ILE A 339 35.23 -13.25 4.32
N ASP A 340 35.58 -14.08 5.30
CA ASP A 340 34.67 -15.08 5.88
C ASP A 340 33.83 -14.47 7.01
N VAL A 341 32.51 -14.74 6.99
CA VAL A 341 31.53 -14.33 8.00
C VAL A 341 30.84 -15.58 8.53
N SER A 342 30.81 -15.76 9.85
CA SER A 342 30.06 -16.85 10.47
C SER A 342 28.65 -16.42 10.88
N THR A 343 27.68 -17.29 10.57
CA THR A 343 26.29 -17.19 11.04
C THR A 343 26.08 -17.99 12.34
N LYS A 344 27.13 -18.57 12.94
CA LYS A 344 27.02 -19.36 14.18
C LYS A 344 26.88 -18.46 15.41
N ALA A 345 25.83 -18.67 16.20
CA ALA A 345 25.65 -18.06 17.52
C ALA A 345 24.96 -19.02 18.50
N GLU A 346 25.02 -18.72 19.80
CA GLU A 346 24.33 -19.50 20.85
C GLU A 346 22.82 -19.26 20.89
N LYS A 347 22.38 -18.08 20.44
CA LYS A 347 20.98 -17.67 20.32
C LYS A 347 20.74 -17.08 18.94
N ALA A 348 19.52 -17.26 18.44
CA ALA A 348 19.06 -16.65 17.20
C ALA A 348 18.98 -15.12 17.34
N ALA A 349 19.50 -14.36 16.38
CA ALA A 349 19.41 -12.90 16.35
C ALA A 349 19.73 -12.31 14.97
N SER A 350 19.14 -11.15 14.68
CA SER A 350 19.50 -10.31 13.52
C SER A 350 20.93 -9.77 13.67
N ARG A 351 21.76 -9.90 12.64
CA ARG A 351 23.12 -9.36 12.59
C ARG A 351 23.41 -8.74 11.23
N LYS A 352 24.45 -7.91 11.18
CA LYS A 352 25.05 -7.47 9.92
C LYS A 352 26.58 -7.56 9.97
N ALA A 353 27.16 -7.88 8.83
CA ALA A 353 28.59 -7.74 8.56
C ALA A 353 28.79 -6.51 7.65
N GLU A 354 29.95 -5.85 7.75
CA GLU A 354 30.22 -4.58 7.09
C GLU A 354 31.63 -4.59 6.47
N ILE A 355 31.76 -4.04 5.26
CA ILE A 355 33.04 -3.63 4.67
C ILE A 355 32.91 -2.17 4.24
N GLN A 356 33.95 -1.39 4.52
CA GLN A 356 34.16 -0.05 3.96
C GLN A 356 35.28 -0.13 2.91
N MET A 357 35.15 0.69 1.87
CA MET A 357 36.07 0.78 0.74
C MET A 357 36.23 2.23 0.30
N ASN A 358 37.23 2.54 -0.52
CA ASN A 358 37.26 3.82 -1.23
C ASN A 358 36.00 3.93 -2.10
N GLU A 359 35.40 5.12 -2.25
CA GLU A 359 34.26 5.28 -3.14
C GLU A 359 34.64 4.92 -4.59
N GLY A 360 33.90 3.99 -5.19
CA GLY A 360 34.17 3.53 -6.55
C GLY A 360 33.08 2.66 -7.17
N HIS A 361 33.35 2.19 -8.39
CA HIS A 361 32.60 1.14 -9.05
C HIS A 361 33.04 -0.21 -8.51
N HIS A 362 32.10 -0.99 -7.96
CA HIS A 362 32.40 -2.25 -7.28
C HIS A 362 31.43 -3.36 -7.69
N THR A 363 31.92 -4.60 -7.75
CA THR A 363 31.06 -5.79 -7.81
C THR A 363 31.08 -6.51 -6.47
N PHE A 364 29.92 -6.57 -5.84
CA PHE A 364 29.69 -7.19 -4.54
C PHE A 364 29.30 -8.65 -4.74
N LYS A 365 29.91 -9.56 -3.97
CA LYS A 365 29.62 -10.99 -4.06
C LYS A 365 29.51 -11.65 -2.69
N LEU A 366 28.51 -12.51 -2.53
CA LEU A 366 28.37 -13.44 -1.41
C LEU A 366 28.58 -14.87 -1.92
N LYS A 367 29.15 -15.75 -1.09
CA LYS A 367 29.31 -17.18 -1.43
C LYS A 367 29.28 -18.08 -0.18
N THR A 368 28.44 -19.11 -0.14
CA THR A 368 28.34 -20.00 1.02
C THR A 368 29.48 -21.03 1.10
N LEU A 369 29.88 -21.41 2.30
CA LEU A 369 30.92 -22.44 2.52
C LEU A 369 30.38 -23.85 2.78
N GLY A 370 29.06 -24.00 3.02
CA GLY A 370 28.38 -25.30 3.14
C GLY A 370 28.72 -26.08 4.41
N ASN A 371 28.95 -25.37 5.52
CA ASN A 371 29.32 -25.93 6.83
C ASN A 371 28.29 -25.63 7.94
N GLY A 372 27.03 -25.39 7.55
CA GLY A 372 25.88 -25.09 8.40
C GLY A 372 24.83 -24.26 7.63
N GLU A 373 23.69 -23.92 8.24
CA GLU A 373 22.70 -23.05 7.57
C GLU A 373 23.22 -21.61 7.49
N VAL A 374 23.20 -21.05 6.28
CA VAL A 374 23.31 -19.61 6.03
C VAL A 374 21.92 -19.07 5.73
N ARG A 375 21.48 -18.07 6.50
CA ARG A 375 20.23 -17.34 6.30
C ARG A 375 20.53 -15.86 6.09
N LEU A 376 20.21 -15.35 4.91
CA LEU A 376 20.41 -13.96 4.49
C LEU A 376 19.06 -13.24 4.34
N PHE A 377 19.12 -11.91 4.41
CA PHE A 377 17.97 -11.03 4.28
C PHE A 377 18.16 -10.00 3.16
N GLY A 378 19.30 -9.31 3.17
CA GLY A 378 19.61 -8.28 2.19
C GLY A 378 21.03 -7.75 2.26
N MET A 379 21.38 -6.93 1.28
CA MET A 379 22.62 -6.18 1.19
C MET A 379 22.29 -4.69 1.21
N VAL A 380 23.10 -3.89 1.90
CA VAL A 380 23.06 -2.43 1.82
C VAL A 380 24.27 -1.97 1.02
N MET A 381 24.05 -1.12 0.02
CA MET A 381 25.10 -0.43 -0.73
C MET A 381 24.88 1.08 -0.55
N GLU A 382 25.76 1.72 0.21
CA GLU A 382 25.69 3.16 0.55
C GLU A 382 27.04 3.85 0.28
N ARG A 383 27.03 5.17 0.17
CA ARG A 383 28.25 6.00 0.13
C ARG A 383 28.30 6.98 1.29
N ASP A 384 29.50 7.39 1.67
CA ASP A 384 29.72 8.39 2.72
C ASP A 384 29.44 9.81 2.21
N GLY A 385 28.62 10.56 2.96
CA GLY A 385 28.32 11.96 2.67
C GLY A 385 26.86 12.34 2.87
N PRO A 386 26.51 13.63 2.70
CA PRO A 386 25.14 14.11 2.75
C PRO A 386 24.35 13.61 1.53
N GLY A 387 23.32 12.79 1.78
CA GLY A 387 22.39 12.36 0.74
C GLY A 387 21.17 11.59 1.24
N VAL A 388 20.35 11.14 0.30
CA VAL A 388 19.16 10.30 0.54
C VAL A 388 19.43 8.85 0.14
N VAL A 389 18.92 7.95 0.96
CA VAL A 389 18.82 6.52 0.68
C VAL A 389 17.34 6.12 0.72
N TYR A 390 16.89 5.35 -0.26
CA TYR A 390 15.48 5.00 -0.42
C TYR A 390 15.32 3.50 -0.64
N ASP A 391 15.16 2.76 0.46
CA ASP A 391 14.88 1.33 0.42
C ASP A 391 13.43 1.12 -0.02
N ALA A 392 13.17 0.08 -0.82
CA ALA A 392 11.79 -0.30 -1.11
C ALA A 392 11.62 -1.82 -1.03
N LEU A 393 10.57 -2.23 -0.36
CA LEU A 393 10.34 -3.56 0.17
C LEU A 393 8.95 -4.00 -0.27
N GLY A 394 8.79 -4.08 -1.59
CA GLY A 394 7.60 -4.57 -2.26
C GLY A 394 7.57 -6.09 -2.30
N LEU A 395 6.39 -6.67 -2.05
CA LEU A 395 6.15 -8.10 -2.24
C LEU A 395 4.79 -8.37 -2.86
N ASP A 396 4.78 -9.25 -3.84
CA ASP A 396 3.56 -9.62 -4.56
C ASP A 396 2.62 -10.45 -3.71
N GLY A 397 1.35 -10.03 -3.73
CA GLY A 397 0.27 -10.55 -2.90
C GLY A 397 0.30 -9.99 -1.47
N ALA A 398 1.18 -9.03 -1.17
CA ALA A 398 1.26 -8.46 0.16
C ALA A 398 0.04 -7.58 0.47
N ARG A 399 -0.49 -7.80 1.66
CA ARG A 399 -1.56 -7.05 2.33
C ARG A 399 -1.00 -6.64 3.68
N ALA A 400 -1.44 -5.52 4.25
CA ALA A 400 -0.93 -5.05 5.55
C ALA A 400 -1.13 -6.11 6.65
N ALA A 401 -2.25 -6.84 6.61
CA ALA A 401 -2.56 -7.94 7.52
C ALA A 401 -1.53 -9.11 7.48
N LEU A 402 -0.73 -9.25 6.41
CA LEU A 402 0.27 -10.33 6.31
C LEU A 402 1.56 -10.03 7.08
N LEU A 403 1.80 -8.77 7.49
CA LEU A 403 2.95 -8.39 8.32
C LEU A 403 2.89 -9.08 9.71
N LYS A 404 1.70 -9.48 10.18
CA LYS A 404 1.52 -10.27 11.43
C LYS A 404 2.14 -11.68 11.37
N ARG A 405 2.70 -12.09 10.23
CA ARG A 405 3.51 -13.31 10.05
C ARG A 405 5.00 -13.11 10.35
N MET A 406 5.45 -11.87 10.54
CA MET A 406 6.81 -11.56 10.96
C MET A 406 6.91 -11.66 12.49
N ASP A 407 7.96 -12.31 12.99
CA ASP A 407 8.27 -12.28 14.42
C ASP A 407 8.56 -10.83 14.85
N PRO A 408 7.85 -10.27 15.86
CA PRO A 408 7.92 -8.85 16.17
C PRO A 408 9.30 -8.45 16.68
N ASP A 409 9.97 -9.25 17.53
CA ASP A 409 11.29 -8.90 18.06
C ASP A 409 12.39 -9.00 17.00
N HIS A 410 12.32 -9.99 16.12
CA HIS A 410 13.18 -10.06 14.94
C HIS A 410 12.99 -8.84 14.03
N TRP A 411 11.74 -8.46 13.74
CA TRP A 411 11.43 -7.31 12.88
C TRP A 411 11.84 -5.99 13.54
N HIS A 412 11.60 -5.83 14.84
CA HIS A 412 12.09 -4.70 15.61
C HIS A 412 13.63 -4.57 15.48
N ASP A 413 14.37 -5.67 15.58
CA ASP A 413 15.83 -5.67 15.41
C ASP A 413 16.28 -5.35 13.97
N GLN A 414 15.54 -5.79 12.94
CA GLN A 414 15.81 -5.40 11.54
C GLN A 414 15.67 -3.87 11.37
N ILE A 415 14.59 -3.29 11.90
CA ILE A 415 14.34 -1.83 11.87
C ILE A 415 15.41 -1.07 12.67
N ARG A 416 15.81 -1.57 13.85
CA ARG A 416 16.89 -0.97 14.68
C ARG A 416 18.28 -1.07 14.04
N LEU A 417 18.58 -2.13 13.29
CA LEU A 417 19.83 -2.24 12.52
C LEU A 417 19.88 -1.26 11.35
N ARG A 418 18.73 -1.03 10.69
CA ARG A 418 18.60 -0.15 9.53
C ARG A 418 18.56 1.33 9.90
N ARG A 419 17.85 1.69 10.99
CA ARG A 419 17.64 3.05 11.51
C ARG A 419 17.03 4.04 10.48
N PRO A 420 15.81 3.79 9.97
CA PRO A 420 15.13 4.74 9.09
C PRO A 420 14.86 6.09 9.77
N ASP A 421 14.81 7.14 8.95
CA ASP A 421 14.25 8.43 9.30
C ASP A 421 12.73 8.44 9.11
N LEU A 422 12.28 7.84 8.00
CA LEU A 422 10.89 7.67 7.58
C LEU A 422 10.56 6.20 7.26
N LEU A 423 9.45 5.73 7.81
CA LEU A 423 8.74 4.53 7.38
C LEU A 423 7.56 4.93 6.48
N VAL A 424 7.45 4.32 5.31
CA VAL A 424 6.27 4.41 4.44
C VAL A 424 5.64 3.02 4.33
N LEU A 425 4.32 2.94 4.48
CA LEU A 425 3.55 1.71 4.19
C LEU A 425 2.53 2.03 3.10
N HIS A 426 2.58 1.27 2.00
CA HIS A 426 1.77 1.46 0.81
C HIS A 426 1.11 0.12 0.44
N TYR A 427 -0.08 -0.11 1.00
CA TYR A 427 -0.88 -1.33 0.87
C TYR A 427 -2.34 -0.97 0.56
N GLY A 428 -3.20 -1.96 0.36
CA GLY A 428 -4.61 -1.78 0.02
C GLY A 428 -4.97 -2.33 -1.36
N THR A 429 -4.01 -2.46 -2.27
CA THR A 429 -4.26 -2.95 -3.64
C THR A 429 -4.70 -4.41 -3.63
N ASN A 430 -4.01 -5.26 -2.86
CA ASN A 430 -4.37 -6.67 -2.72
C ASN A 430 -5.55 -6.88 -1.75
N GLU A 431 -5.79 -5.96 -0.82
CA GLU A 431 -6.97 -5.95 0.04
C GLU A 431 -8.24 -5.59 -0.76
N SER A 432 -8.15 -4.68 -1.74
CA SER A 432 -9.27 -4.32 -2.62
C SER A 432 -9.79 -5.47 -3.51
N GLN A 433 -9.08 -6.61 -3.55
CA GLN A 433 -9.50 -7.82 -4.24
C GLN A 433 -10.68 -8.50 -3.52
N ALA A 434 -10.85 -8.31 -2.21
CA ALA A 434 -12.03 -8.81 -1.51
C ALA A 434 -13.29 -8.08 -1.99
N GLU A 435 -14.40 -8.81 -1.99
CA GLU A 435 -15.75 -8.27 -2.05
C GLU A 435 -16.19 -7.91 -0.62
N ASN A 436 -16.07 -8.88 0.31
CA ASN A 436 -16.46 -8.74 1.72
C ASN A 436 -15.23 -8.57 2.65
N LEU A 437 -14.50 -7.45 2.50
CA LEU A 437 -13.46 -7.07 3.46
C LEU A 437 -14.09 -6.61 4.79
N GLY A 438 -13.70 -7.25 5.89
CA GLY A 438 -13.98 -6.79 7.25
C GLY A 438 -13.10 -5.58 7.57
N ILE A 439 -13.67 -4.38 7.44
CA ILE A 439 -12.88 -3.14 7.42
C ILE A 439 -12.42 -2.72 8.82
N ARG A 440 -13.16 -3.09 9.88
CA ARG A 440 -12.72 -2.86 11.27
C ARG A 440 -11.63 -3.85 11.65
N THR A 441 -11.73 -5.10 11.21
CA THR A 441 -10.67 -6.12 11.33
C THR A 441 -9.41 -5.65 10.62
N TYR A 442 -9.53 -5.16 9.38
CA TYR A 442 -8.43 -4.58 8.61
C TYR A 442 -7.77 -3.39 9.32
N ALA A 443 -8.56 -2.44 9.82
CA ALA A 443 -8.06 -1.27 10.54
C ALA A 443 -7.32 -1.66 11.84
N ALA A 444 -7.86 -2.61 12.60
CA ALA A 444 -7.24 -3.13 13.82
C ALA A 444 -5.90 -3.83 13.53
N ASP A 445 -5.87 -4.73 12.54
CA ASP A 445 -4.65 -5.41 12.09
C ASP A 445 -3.58 -4.39 11.69
N LEU A 446 -3.90 -3.45 10.79
CA LEU A 446 -2.99 -2.40 10.31
C LEU A 446 -2.48 -1.52 11.46
N SER A 447 -3.37 -1.11 12.37
CA SER A 447 -3.03 -0.32 13.56
C SER A 447 -2.03 -1.05 14.45
N GLN A 448 -2.18 -2.38 14.62
CA GLN A 448 -1.20 -3.20 15.34
C GLN A 448 0.17 -3.22 14.63
N GLN A 449 0.21 -3.39 13.30
CA GLN A 449 1.48 -3.45 12.55
C GLN A 449 2.25 -2.11 12.58
N VAL A 450 1.52 -1.00 12.46
CA VAL A 450 2.09 0.35 12.63
C VAL A 450 2.59 0.55 14.06
N GLY A 451 1.87 0.03 15.06
CA GLY A 451 2.29 0.02 16.46
C GLY A 451 3.64 -0.69 16.68
N HIS A 452 3.81 -1.90 16.15
CA HIS A 452 5.09 -2.65 16.21
C HIS A 452 6.23 -1.87 15.54
N LEU A 453 6.01 -1.36 14.33
CA LEU A 453 7.00 -0.56 13.60
C LEU A 453 7.46 0.69 14.36
N ARG A 454 6.55 1.38 15.04
CA ARG A 454 6.88 2.58 15.86
C ARG A 454 7.49 2.21 17.22
N ALA A 455 7.16 1.04 17.78
CA ALA A 455 7.82 0.50 18.98
C ALA A 455 9.26 0.05 18.72
N ALA A 456 9.60 -0.37 17.50
CA ALA A 456 10.98 -0.68 17.11
C ALA A 456 11.93 0.53 17.23
N LEU A 457 11.47 1.70 16.78
CA LEU A 457 12.22 2.95 16.73
C LEU A 457 11.33 4.14 17.15
N PRO A 458 11.19 4.42 18.46
CA PRO A 458 10.32 5.47 18.96
C PRO A 458 10.62 6.85 18.35
N GLY A 459 9.57 7.55 17.90
CA GLY A 459 9.67 8.85 17.25
C GLY A 459 10.12 8.81 15.78
N VAL A 460 10.19 7.63 15.14
CA VAL A 460 10.36 7.53 13.68
C VAL A 460 9.20 8.23 12.95
N SER A 461 9.50 8.95 11.86
CA SER A 461 8.43 9.49 11.01
C SER A 461 7.74 8.35 10.28
N CYS A 462 6.42 8.46 10.14
CA CYS A 462 5.56 7.41 9.63
C CYS A 462 4.57 8.01 8.62
N LEU A 463 4.42 7.37 7.47
CA LEU A 463 3.50 7.76 6.41
C LEU A 463 2.72 6.54 5.93
N LEU A 464 1.39 6.56 6.08
CA LEU A 464 0.52 5.64 5.36
C LEU A 464 0.20 6.24 3.99
N VAL A 465 0.40 5.44 2.93
CA VAL A 465 0.06 5.79 1.55
C VAL A 465 -1.11 4.93 1.12
N ALA A 466 -2.18 5.60 0.68
CA ALA A 466 -3.41 4.95 0.26
C ALA A 466 -3.21 4.11 -1.02
N PRO A 467 -4.03 3.07 -1.27
CA PRO A 467 -4.01 2.37 -2.54
C PRO A 467 -4.38 3.31 -3.69
N MET A 468 -4.07 2.84 -4.90
CA MET A 468 -4.63 3.39 -6.13
C MET A 468 -6.14 3.14 -6.22
N ASP A 469 -6.79 3.84 -7.15
CA ASP A 469 -8.10 3.42 -7.64
C ASP A 469 -8.00 2.10 -8.41
N ARG A 470 -9.06 1.29 -8.32
CA ARG A 470 -9.19 0.00 -8.98
C ARG A 470 -10.62 -0.10 -9.53
N ALA A 471 -10.75 -0.43 -10.81
CA ALA A 471 -12.04 -0.49 -11.47
C ALA A 471 -12.48 -1.93 -11.77
N ASP A 472 -13.75 -2.21 -11.50
CA ASP A 472 -14.45 -3.37 -12.07
C ASP A 472 -15.15 -2.97 -13.37
N LYS A 473 -15.45 -3.97 -14.21
CA LYS A 473 -16.24 -3.80 -15.43
C LYS A 473 -17.67 -4.31 -15.21
N THR A 474 -18.64 -3.42 -15.37
CA THR A 474 -20.08 -3.73 -15.26
C THR A 474 -20.59 -4.57 -16.44
N GLU A 475 -21.80 -5.12 -16.31
CA GLU A 475 -22.48 -5.86 -17.41
C GLU A 475 -22.66 -5.00 -18.67
N ASP A 476 -22.95 -3.70 -18.52
CA ASP A 476 -23.04 -2.74 -19.63
C ASP A 476 -21.67 -2.19 -20.09
N GLY A 477 -20.58 -2.76 -19.58
CA GLY A 477 -19.21 -2.53 -20.03
C GLY A 477 -18.56 -1.23 -19.54
N LYS A 478 -19.21 -0.48 -18.65
CA LYS A 478 -18.61 0.67 -17.95
C LYS A 478 -17.51 0.18 -17.01
N LEU A 479 -16.57 1.08 -16.71
CA LEU A 479 -15.53 0.86 -15.73
C LEU A 479 -15.84 1.73 -14.51
N VAL A 480 -16.00 1.12 -13.33
CA VAL A 480 -16.44 1.78 -12.09
C VAL A 480 -15.51 1.41 -10.94
N THR A 481 -15.23 2.35 -10.03
CA THR A 481 -14.41 2.09 -8.83
C THR A 481 -15.02 0.98 -7.97
N ARG A 482 -14.20 0.03 -7.52
CA ARG A 482 -14.62 -0.99 -6.55
C ARG A 482 -14.97 -0.32 -5.21
N PRO A 483 -16.19 -0.46 -4.65
CA PRO A 483 -16.61 0.26 -3.44
C PRO A 483 -15.68 0.07 -2.23
N VAL A 484 -15.09 -1.13 -2.10
CA VAL A 484 -14.12 -1.46 -1.04
C VAL A 484 -12.88 -0.55 -1.03
N VAL A 485 -12.49 0.05 -2.17
CA VAL A 485 -11.32 0.96 -2.25
C VAL A 485 -11.54 2.18 -1.36
N LYS A 486 -12.72 2.82 -1.40
CA LYS A 486 -13.06 3.97 -0.54
C LYS A 486 -12.99 3.59 0.94
N ARG A 487 -13.54 2.42 1.30
CA ARG A 487 -13.50 1.87 2.68
C ARG A 487 -12.06 1.66 3.17
N ILE A 488 -11.16 1.16 2.32
CA ILE A 488 -9.73 1.00 2.63
C ILE A 488 -9.05 2.37 2.81
N VAL A 489 -9.25 3.31 1.87
CA VAL A 489 -8.69 4.67 1.92
C VAL A 489 -9.08 5.38 3.22
N LEU A 490 -10.35 5.31 3.62
CA LEU A 490 -10.86 5.88 4.88
C LEU A 490 -10.26 5.17 6.11
N ALA A 491 -10.24 3.84 6.14
CA ALA A 491 -9.69 3.07 7.26
C ALA A 491 -8.19 3.34 7.46
N GLN A 492 -7.40 3.42 6.39
CA GLN A 492 -5.98 3.77 6.47
C GLN A 492 -5.77 5.21 6.93
N ARG A 493 -6.59 6.16 6.44
CA ARG A 493 -6.57 7.56 6.90
C ARG A 493 -6.79 7.62 8.41
N ARG A 494 -7.84 6.98 8.90
CA ARG A 494 -8.14 6.87 10.34
C ARG A 494 -6.96 6.29 11.12
N VAL A 495 -6.44 5.15 10.72
CA VAL A 495 -5.32 4.48 11.42
C VAL A 495 -4.06 5.35 11.44
N ALA A 496 -3.79 6.14 10.39
CA ALA A 496 -2.68 7.09 10.41
C ALA A 496 -2.84 8.11 11.55
N TYR A 497 -4.02 8.70 11.69
CA TYR A 497 -4.33 9.64 12.76
C TYR A 497 -4.29 8.98 14.15
N GLU A 498 -4.91 7.81 14.33
CA GLU A 498 -4.89 7.06 15.60
C GLU A 498 -3.47 6.67 16.04
N GLN A 499 -2.58 6.35 15.09
CA GLN A 499 -1.20 5.95 15.36
C GLN A 499 -0.20 7.11 15.39
N GLY A 500 -0.58 8.36 15.11
CA GLY A 500 0.38 9.47 15.00
C GLY A 500 1.38 9.24 13.85
N CYS A 501 0.82 8.96 12.68
CA CYS A 501 1.45 8.92 11.37
C CYS A 501 0.80 9.97 10.46
N ALA A 502 1.54 10.38 9.43
CA ALA A 502 0.98 11.14 8.33
C ALA A 502 0.22 10.22 7.35
N PHE A 503 -0.63 10.81 6.51
CA PHE A 503 -1.38 10.10 5.47
C PHE A 503 -1.25 10.79 4.10
N TRP A 504 -1.14 10.02 3.02
CA TRP A 504 -1.24 10.53 1.65
C TRP A 504 -2.19 9.69 0.80
N ASN A 505 -3.16 10.36 0.19
CA ASN A 505 -4.29 9.71 -0.48
C ASN A 505 -4.04 9.56 -2.00
N THR A 506 -3.36 8.48 -2.40
CA THR A 506 -3.08 8.17 -3.81
C THR A 506 -4.35 8.14 -4.66
N TRP A 507 -5.44 7.52 -4.18
CA TRP A 507 -6.75 7.47 -4.83
C TRP A 507 -7.27 8.88 -5.20
N ALA A 508 -7.27 9.81 -4.24
CA ALA A 508 -7.68 11.19 -4.50
C ALA A 508 -6.67 11.93 -5.41
N ALA A 509 -5.36 11.67 -5.28
CA ALA A 509 -4.34 12.25 -6.14
C ALA A 509 -4.42 11.78 -7.61
N MET A 510 -4.93 10.57 -7.86
CA MET A 510 -5.24 10.05 -9.20
C MET A 510 -6.46 10.74 -9.85
N GLY A 511 -7.30 11.40 -9.05
CA GLY A 511 -8.55 12.05 -9.49
C GLY A 511 -9.84 11.35 -9.02
N GLY A 512 -9.78 10.63 -7.90
CA GLY A 512 -10.96 10.12 -7.18
C GLY A 512 -11.73 9.04 -7.94
N GLU A 513 -13.06 9.18 -7.94
CA GLU A 513 -13.98 8.16 -8.47
C GLU A 513 -13.75 7.90 -9.97
N GLY A 514 -13.65 6.62 -10.34
CA GLY A 514 -13.35 6.18 -11.69
C GLY A 514 -12.02 6.72 -12.23
N SER A 515 -11.06 7.09 -11.37
CA SER A 515 -9.76 7.56 -11.83
C SER A 515 -8.96 6.48 -12.54
N MET A 516 -9.06 5.22 -12.14
CA MET A 516 -8.50 4.08 -12.90
C MET A 516 -9.13 3.98 -14.30
N ALA A 517 -10.43 4.23 -14.44
CA ALA A 517 -11.10 4.27 -15.74
C ALA A 517 -10.65 5.45 -16.63
N LYS A 518 -10.19 6.56 -16.03
CA LYS A 518 -9.57 7.70 -16.72
C LYS A 518 -8.12 7.36 -17.10
N TRP A 519 -7.34 6.78 -16.18
CA TRP A 519 -5.93 6.40 -16.35
C TRP A 519 -5.73 5.30 -17.39
N TYR A 520 -6.59 4.27 -17.41
CA TYR A 520 -6.57 3.23 -18.44
C TYR A 520 -6.77 3.82 -19.85
N LYS A 521 -7.72 4.76 -20.00
CA LYS A 521 -7.97 5.47 -21.27
C LYS A 521 -6.83 6.41 -21.70
N SER A 522 -5.91 6.74 -20.80
CA SER A 522 -4.77 7.63 -21.05
C SER A 522 -3.40 6.94 -20.98
N GLY A 523 -3.35 5.59 -21.09
CA GLY A 523 -2.09 4.83 -21.06
C GLY A 523 -1.36 4.84 -19.71
N LEU A 524 -2.00 5.29 -18.61
CA LEU A 524 -1.42 5.29 -17.27
C LEU A 524 -1.89 4.11 -16.41
N GLY A 525 -3.04 3.52 -16.73
CA GLY A 525 -3.61 2.34 -16.09
C GLY A 525 -3.51 1.11 -16.99
N GLY A 526 -3.25 -0.05 -16.40
CA GLY A 526 -3.19 -1.33 -17.09
C GLY A 526 -4.56 -1.90 -17.47
N GLY A 527 -4.58 -2.79 -18.45
CA GLY A 527 -5.77 -3.55 -18.86
C GLY A 527 -6.32 -4.52 -17.80
N ASP A 528 -5.61 -4.75 -16.69
CA ASP A 528 -6.13 -5.46 -15.50
C ASP A 528 -6.91 -4.54 -14.53
N LEU A 529 -7.04 -3.26 -14.88
CA LEU A 529 -7.76 -2.22 -14.13
C LEU A 529 -7.32 -2.08 -12.66
N THR A 530 -6.09 -2.51 -12.36
CA THR A 530 -5.54 -2.62 -11.00
C THR A 530 -4.14 -2.02 -10.93
N HIS A 531 -3.23 -2.42 -11.83
CA HIS A 531 -1.86 -1.92 -11.87
C HIS A 531 -1.72 -0.71 -12.81
N PRO A 532 -0.75 0.19 -12.56
CA PRO A 532 -0.37 1.23 -13.51
C PRO A 532 0.56 0.67 -14.61
N THR A 533 0.66 1.39 -15.73
CA THR A 533 1.77 1.23 -16.68
C THR A 533 3.08 1.79 -16.09
N ARG A 534 4.20 1.70 -16.82
CA ARG A 534 5.46 2.31 -16.35
C ARG A 534 5.31 3.83 -16.24
N GLY A 535 4.65 4.46 -17.21
CA GLY A 535 4.27 5.88 -17.17
C GLY A 535 3.41 6.22 -15.94
N GLY A 536 2.35 5.43 -15.67
CA GLY A 536 1.49 5.62 -14.50
C GLY A 536 2.25 5.51 -13.16
N ALA A 537 3.13 4.52 -13.01
CA ALA A 537 3.91 4.35 -11.79
C ALA A 537 4.92 5.49 -11.55
N ARG A 538 5.55 6.00 -12.62
CA ARG A 538 6.37 7.23 -12.58
C ARG A 538 5.54 8.46 -12.19
N ARG A 539 4.30 8.57 -12.69
CA ARG A 539 3.37 9.66 -12.33
C ARG A 539 3.04 9.63 -10.84
N ILE A 540 2.73 8.47 -10.27
CA ILE A 540 2.48 8.30 -8.82
C ILE A 540 3.70 8.70 -8.00
N GLY A 541 4.90 8.22 -8.35
CA GLY A 541 6.14 8.61 -7.68
C GLY A 541 6.42 10.12 -7.74
N SER A 542 6.07 10.77 -8.85
CA SER A 542 6.22 12.22 -9.03
C SER A 542 5.23 13.02 -8.16
N MET A 543 3.98 12.55 -8.05
CA MET A 543 2.95 13.17 -7.19
C MET A 543 3.28 13.01 -5.70
N LEU A 544 3.74 11.83 -5.27
CA LEU A 544 4.20 11.61 -3.88
C LEU A 544 5.43 12.45 -3.54
N PHE A 545 6.37 12.63 -4.48
CA PHE A 545 7.51 13.52 -4.30
C PHE A 545 7.07 14.97 -4.14
N ALA A 546 6.15 15.45 -4.97
CA ALA A 546 5.59 16.80 -4.88
C ALA A 546 4.90 17.05 -3.53
N ALA A 547 4.08 16.10 -3.06
CA ALA A 547 3.41 16.15 -1.76
C ALA A 547 4.40 16.19 -0.58
N LEU A 548 5.46 15.38 -0.65
CA LEU A 548 6.52 15.32 0.36
C LEU A 548 7.37 16.61 0.36
N MET A 549 7.56 17.27 -0.79
CA MET A 549 8.23 18.57 -0.92
C MET A 549 7.38 19.76 -0.45
N ASP A 550 6.07 19.74 -0.67
CA ASP A 550 5.11 20.73 -0.15
C ASP A 550 5.15 20.75 1.40
N GLY A 551 5.01 19.58 2.04
CA GLY A 551 5.15 19.47 3.49
C GLY A 551 6.55 19.83 4.03
N TYR A 552 7.62 19.55 3.28
CA TYR A 552 8.98 19.98 3.64
C TYR A 552 9.15 21.51 3.56
N ALA A 553 8.49 22.17 2.60
CA ALA A 553 8.48 23.63 2.50
C ALA A 553 7.73 24.27 3.68
N GLU A 554 6.58 23.70 4.10
CA GLU A 554 5.88 24.13 5.31
C GLU A 554 6.70 23.93 6.60
N TYR A 555 7.44 22.80 6.71
CA TYR A 555 8.36 22.58 7.83
C TYR A 555 9.40 23.70 7.93
N LEU A 556 10.07 24.04 6.83
CA LEU A 556 11.13 25.07 6.79
C LEU A 556 10.65 26.46 7.22
N LYS A 557 9.39 26.84 6.95
CA LYS A 557 8.81 28.12 7.43
C LYS A 557 8.82 28.25 8.96
N THR A 558 8.84 27.12 9.68
CA THR A 558 8.91 27.08 11.15
C THR A 558 10.29 26.65 11.68
N HIS A 559 11.19 26.23 10.79
CA HIS A 559 12.50 25.65 11.10
C HIS A 559 13.55 26.06 10.04
N PRO A 560 14.00 27.34 10.02
CA PRO A 560 14.94 27.85 9.02
C PRO A 560 16.30 27.11 9.01
#